data_AF-A0A093HTE4-F1
#
_entry.id   AF-A0A093HTE4-F1
#
_cell.length_a   1.000
_cell.length_b   1.000
_cell.length_c   1.000
_cell.angle_alpha   90.00
_cell.angle_beta   90.00
_cell.angle_gamma   90.00
#
_symmetry.space_group_name_H-M   'P 1'
#
loop_
_entity.id
_entity.type
_entity.pdbx_description
1 polymer ?
#
loop_
_entity_poly.entity_id
_entity_poly.type
_entity_poly.pdbx_seq_one_letter_code
_entity_poly.pdbx_strand_id
1 'polypeptide(L)'
;VFTDPMTPCGQIIALHFSIPTVFFLRGIPCAVDIHAAQSPDPPSYVPRLFSLNTDHMTFPQRVKNVLISISEFFLCSIVFSPFESLASDFLQKPMTVTQLLSHGSIWLKRTDFVFDYPMPVMPNMIFIGGINCGQKK
;
A
#
# COMPACT_ATOMS: atom_id res chain seq x y z
N VAL A 1 11.09 13.90 -1.07
CA VAL A 1 11.52 12.94 -2.11
C VAL A 1 10.29 12.34 -2.79
N PHE A 2 10.26 12.36 -4.12
CA PHE A 2 9.23 11.69 -4.92
C PHE A 2 9.73 10.29 -5.27
N THR A 3 9.05 9.24 -4.81
CA THR A 3 9.57 7.86 -4.91
C THR A 3 8.46 6.82 -5.06
N ASP A 4 8.79 5.68 -5.69
CA ASP A 4 7.94 4.49 -5.66
C ASP A 4 8.19 3.72 -4.33
N PRO A 5 7.18 3.49 -3.49
CA PRO A 5 7.31 2.77 -2.23
C PRO A 5 7.55 1.26 -2.40
N MET A 6 7.39 0.68 -3.59
CA MET A 6 7.75 -0.73 -3.85
C MET A 6 9.24 -1.00 -3.69
N THR A 7 10.06 0.03 -3.93
CA THR A 7 11.50 0.03 -3.66
C THR A 7 11.79 1.08 -2.58
N PRO A 8 11.72 0.73 -1.28
CA PRO A 8 11.68 1.69 -0.19
C PRO A 8 13.01 2.44 0.05
N CYS A 9 14.06 2.23 -0.75
CA CYS A 9 15.35 2.92 -0.64
C CYS A 9 15.21 4.45 -0.63
N GLY A 10 14.32 5.00 -1.48
CA GLY A 10 14.05 6.44 -1.50
C GLY A 10 13.45 6.96 -0.19
N GLN A 11 12.60 6.15 0.46
CA GLN A 11 12.01 6.46 1.75
C GLN A 11 13.04 6.37 2.88
N ILE A 12 13.93 5.36 2.86
CA ILE A 12 15.00 5.21 3.85
C ILE A 12 15.88 6.47 3.88
N ILE A 13 16.33 6.91 2.71
CA ILE A 13 17.15 8.12 2.56
C ILE A 13 16.38 9.35 3.02
N ALA A 14 15.13 9.50 2.59
CA ALA A 14 14.32 10.64 2.96
C ALA A 14 14.08 10.74 4.48
N LEU A 15 13.84 9.60 5.14
CA LEU A 15 13.67 9.56 6.59
C LEU A 15 14.98 9.93 7.31
N HIS A 16 16.13 9.44 6.84
CA HIS A 16 17.44 9.80 7.39
C HIS A 16 17.70 11.31 7.31
N PHE A 17 17.35 11.95 6.19
CA PHE A 17 17.52 13.40 6.00
C PHE A 17 16.32 14.23 6.46
N SER A 18 15.28 13.63 7.06
CA SER A 18 14.05 14.30 7.50
C SER A 18 13.33 15.10 6.39
N ILE A 19 13.34 14.57 5.17
CA ILE A 19 12.70 15.20 3.99
C ILE A 19 11.31 14.59 3.80
N PRO A 20 10.24 15.40 3.59
CA PRO A 20 8.91 14.88 3.33
C PRO A 20 8.88 14.04 2.05
N THR A 21 8.13 12.94 2.06
CA THR A 21 8.02 12.04 0.90
C THR A 21 6.64 11.99 0.30
N VAL A 22 6.63 11.90 -1.02
CA VAL A 22 5.43 11.74 -1.84
C VAL A 22 5.58 10.42 -2.58
N PHE A 23 4.70 9.48 -2.28
CA PHE A 23 4.68 8.17 -2.90
C PHE A 23 3.90 8.18 -4.19
N PHE A 24 4.40 7.49 -5.21
CA PHE A 24 3.75 7.37 -6.51
C PHE A 24 3.63 5.91 -6.91
N LEU A 25 2.42 5.36 -6.85
CA LEU A 25 2.15 3.94 -7.05
C LEU A 25 0.71 3.68 -7.46
N ARG A 26 0.39 2.45 -7.91
CA ARG A 26 -1.01 2.00 -8.03
C ARG A 26 -1.52 1.45 -6.69
N GLY A 27 -0.79 0.52 -6.10
CA GLY A 27 -1.06 -0.09 -4.80
C GLY A 27 0.10 -1.01 -4.44
N ILE A 28 0.20 -1.40 -3.17
CA ILE A 28 1.18 -2.38 -2.70
C ILE A 28 0.42 -3.68 -2.40
N PRO A 29 0.96 -4.86 -2.77
CA PRO A 29 0.40 -6.12 -2.33
C PRO A 29 0.21 -6.17 -0.81
N CYS A 30 -0.72 -7.01 -0.35
CA CYS A 30 -0.98 -7.23 1.08
C CYS A 30 -1.41 -5.97 1.85
N ALA A 31 -1.96 -4.98 1.15
CA ALA A 31 -2.50 -3.74 1.74
C ALA A 31 -1.47 -2.94 2.57
N VAL A 32 -0.17 -3.08 2.28
CA VAL A 32 0.89 -2.38 3.03
C VAL A 32 0.72 -0.87 2.99
N ASP A 33 0.33 -0.30 1.84
CA ASP A 33 0.06 1.13 1.70
C ASP A 33 -1.16 1.58 2.52
N ILE A 34 -2.18 0.74 2.63
CA ILE A 34 -3.39 1.00 3.42
C ILE A 34 -3.03 1.02 4.91
N HIS A 35 -2.29 0.00 5.36
CA HIS A 35 -1.80 -0.09 6.74
C HIS A 35 -0.81 1.02 7.09
N ALA A 36 0.11 1.37 6.19
CA ALA A 36 1.08 2.45 6.38
C ALA A 36 0.39 3.81 6.44
N ALA A 37 -0.65 4.03 5.63
CA ALA A 37 -1.51 5.22 5.71
C ALA A 37 -2.42 5.24 6.94
N GLN A 38 -2.43 4.18 7.77
CA GLN A 38 -3.30 4.02 8.94
C GLN A 38 -4.80 3.96 8.58
N SER A 39 -5.11 3.50 7.37
CA SER A 39 -6.50 3.28 6.93
C SER A 39 -6.99 1.89 7.34
N PRO A 40 -8.29 1.72 7.66
CA PRO A 40 -8.88 0.39 7.85
C PRO A 40 -8.86 -0.45 6.57
N ASP A 41 -8.51 -1.73 6.68
CA ASP A 41 -8.56 -2.74 5.60
C ASP A 41 -9.57 -3.86 5.96
N PRO A 42 -10.86 -3.71 5.62
CA PRO A 42 -11.91 -4.63 6.06
C PRO A 42 -12.13 -5.78 5.05
N PRO A 43 -11.69 -7.02 5.36
CA PRO A 43 -11.84 -8.17 4.46
C PRO A 43 -13.29 -8.66 4.35
N SER A 44 -14.23 -8.07 5.09
CA SER A 44 -15.63 -8.47 5.08
C SER A 44 -16.38 -7.99 3.83
N TYR A 45 -15.95 -6.88 3.21
CA TYR A 45 -16.58 -6.30 2.01
C TYR A 45 -15.59 -5.84 0.95
N VAL A 46 -14.30 -5.69 1.28
CA VAL A 46 -13.26 -5.41 0.28
C VAL A 46 -12.65 -6.75 -0.16
N PRO A 47 -12.86 -7.20 -1.41
CA PRO A 47 -12.30 -8.46 -1.88
C PRO A 47 -10.79 -8.35 -2.07
N ARG A 48 -10.04 -9.39 -1.66
CA ARG A 48 -8.59 -9.47 -1.86
C ARG A 48 -8.27 -9.67 -3.34
N LEU A 49 -7.10 -9.19 -3.75
CA LEU A 49 -6.57 -9.44 -5.09
C LEU A 49 -6.51 -10.95 -5.35
N PHE A 50 -6.84 -11.36 -6.57
CA PHE A 50 -6.90 -12.77 -7.00
C PHE A 50 -7.94 -13.66 -6.29
N SER A 51 -8.78 -13.11 -5.39
CA SER A 51 -9.88 -13.88 -4.78
C SER A 51 -11.01 -14.24 -5.76
N LEU A 52 -11.11 -13.48 -6.86
CA LEU A 52 -12.20 -13.47 -7.85
C LEU A 52 -13.58 -13.15 -7.23
N ASN A 53 -13.59 -12.56 -6.03
CA ASN A 53 -14.80 -12.09 -5.37
C ASN A 53 -15.18 -10.68 -5.85
N THR A 54 -16.47 -10.34 -5.73
CA THR A 54 -17.00 -8.99 -5.88
C THR A 54 -17.13 -8.30 -4.51
N ASP A 55 -17.60 -7.06 -4.49
CA ASP A 55 -18.03 -6.35 -3.27
C ASP A 55 -19.21 -7.04 -2.57
N HIS A 56 -20.06 -7.74 -3.32
CA HIS A 56 -21.17 -8.52 -2.80
C HIS A 56 -20.77 -9.98 -2.51
N MET A 57 -20.14 -10.21 -1.35
CA MET A 57 -19.74 -11.55 -0.90
C MET A 57 -20.76 -12.24 0.02
N THR A 58 -21.01 -13.52 -0.25
CA THR A 58 -21.67 -14.48 0.66
C THR A 58 -20.77 -14.83 1.85
N PHE A 59 -21.33 -15.42 2.91
CA PHE A 59 -20.55 -15.79 4.09
C PHE A 59 -19.32 -16.69 3.78
N PRO A 60 -19.42 -17.77 2.98
CA PRO A 60 -18.24 -18.57 2.63
C PRO A 60 -17.19 -17.79 1.84
N GLN A 61 -17.61 -16.89 0.95
CA GLN A 61 -16.69 -16.01 0.21
C GLN A 61 -15.95 -15.06 1.14
N ARG A 62 -16.60 -14.52 2.18
CA ARG A 62 -15.96 -13.69 3.20
C ARG A 62 -14.94 -14.48 4.02
N VAL A 63 -15.26 -15.72 4.41
CA VAL A 63 -14.31 -16.60 5.10
C VAL A 63 -13.08 -16.88 4.22
N LYS A 64 -13.29 -17.21 2.94
CA LYS A 64 -12.21 -17.36 1.96
C LYS A 64 -11.37 -16.07 1.85
N ASN A 65 -12.02 -14.91 1.80
CA ASN A 65 -11.35 -13.62 1.69
C ASN A 65 -10.43 -13.32 2.89
N VAL A 66 -10.88 -13.64 4.10
CA VAL A 66 -10.07 -13.54 5.33
C VAL A 66 -8.88 -14.50 5.28
N LEU A 67 -9.07 -15.75 4.85
CA LEU A 67 -7.97 -16.72 4.71
C LEU A 67 -6.91 -16.23 3.71
N ILE A 68 -7.33 -15.64 2.59
CA ILE A 68 -6.40 -15.04 1.62
C ILE A 68 -5.64 -13.88 2.27
N SER A 69 -6.33 -12.97 2.96
CA SER A 69 -5.69 -11.84 3.65
C SER A 69 -4.61 -12.28 4.65
N ILE A 70 -4.86 -13.36 5.40
CA ILE A 70 -3.88 -13.93 6.33
C ILE A 70 -2.69 -14.50 5.56
N SER A 71 -2.93 -15.24 4.47
CA SER A 71 -1.85 -15.82 3.65
C SER A 71 -0.95 -14.75 3.02
N GLU A 72 -1.53 -13.64 2.57
CA GLU A 72 -0.81 -12.50 2.00
C GLU A 72 0.13 -11.85 3.02
N PHE A 73 -0.29 -11.70 4.28
CA PHE A 73 0.57 -11.16 5.34
C PHE A 73 1.88 -11.95 5.52
N PHE A 74 1.80 -13.28 5.47
CA PHE A 74 3.00 -14.14 5.54
C PHE A 74 3.87 -13.97 4.30
N LEU A 75 3.27 -13.95 3.11
CA LEU A 75 4.00 -13.80 1.85
C LEU A 75 4.75 -12.46 1.79
N CYS A 76 4.07 -11.37 2.14
CA CYS A 76 4.67 -10.03 2.11
C CYS A 76 5.76 -9.85 3.16
N SER A 77 5.63 -10.44 4.35
CA SER A 77 6.70 -10.44 5.34
C SER A 77 8.00 -11.00 4.77
N ILE A 78 7.94 -12.07 3.96
CA ILE A 78 9.12 -12.66 3.31
C ILE A 78 9.69 -11.72 2.22
N VAL A 79 8.81 -11.16 1.37
CA VAL A 79 9.22 -10.28 0.27
C VAL A 79 9.88 -8.99 0.78
N PHE A 80 9.36 -8.43 1.87
CA PHE A 80 9.83 -7.16 2.41
C PHE A 80 10.96 -7.30 3.44
N SER A 81 11.20 -8.48 4.01
CA SER A 81 12.24 -8.72 5.01
C SER A 81 13.64 -8.18 4.63
N PRO A 82 14.15 -8.35 3.39
CA PRO A 82 15.44 -7.78 3.02
C PRO A 82 15.51 -6.25 3.14
N PHE A 83 14.40 -5.57 2.84
CA PHE A 83 14.30 -4.12 2.97
C PHE A 83 14.17 -3.69 4.43
N GLU A 84 13.51 -4.48 5.28
CA GLU A 84 13.43 -4.23 6.72
C GLU A 84 14.81 -4.33 7.37
N SER A 85 15.60 -5.35 7.03
CA SER A 85 16.98 -5.49 7.50
C SER A 85 17.83 -4.31 7.05
N LEU A 86 17.79 -3.97 5.75
CA LEU A 86 18.54 -2.83 5.21
C LEU A 86 18.16 -1.50 5.88
N ALA A 87 16.86 -1.24 6.04
CA ALA A 87 16.38 -0.02 6.68
C ALA A 87 16.81 0.03 8.15
N SER A 88 16.73 -1.10 8.85
CA SER A 88 17.09 -1.18 10.26
C SER A 88 18.57 -0.93 10.49
N ASP A 89 19.43 -1.51 9.64
CA ASP A 89 20.88 -1.34 9.69
C ASP A 89 21.29 0.09 9.33
N PHE A 90 20.68 0.67 8.29
CA PHE A 90 21.02 2.03 7.84
C PHE A 90 20.54 3.11 8.81
N LEU A 91 19.31 2.97 9.34
CA LEU A 91 18.72 3.92 10.28
C LEU A 91 19.13 3.63 11.74
N GLN A 92 19.87 2.55 11.98
CA GLN A 92 20.33 2.11 13.31
C GLN A 92 19.16 1.94 14.30
N LYS A 93 18.00 1.51 13.80
CA LYS A 93 16.76 1.36 14.57
C LYS A 93 15.91 0.25 13.96
N PRO A 94 15.33 -0.68 14.75
CA PRO A 94 14.42 -1.69 14.21
C PRO A 94 13.20 -1.02 13.54
N MET A 95 13.00 -1.31 12.25
CA MET A 95 11.90 -0.76 11.45
C MET A 95 11.27 -1.85 10.59
N THR A 96 9.94 -1.89 10.55
CA THR A 96 9.20 -2.65 9.54
C THR A 96 8.92 -1.80 8.31
N VAL A 97 8.62 -2.41 7.16
CA VAL A 97 8.28 -1.64 5.95
C VAL A 97 7.02 -0.79 6.17
N THR A 98 6.02 -1.33 6.87
CA THR A 98 4.80 -0.55 7.19
C THR A 98 5.12 0.67 8.05
N GLN A 99 6.02 0.55 9.03
CA GLN A 99 6.47 1.69 9.85
C GLN A 99 7.31 2.67 9.05
N LEU A 100 8.19 2.19 8.18
CA LEU A 100 9.01 3.03 7.33
C LEU A 100 8.16 3.89 6.39
N LEU A 101 7.14 3.27 5.79
CA LEU A 101 6.21 3.93 4.86
C LEU A 101 5.17 4.80 5.56
N SER A 102 4.87 4.59 6.85
CA SER A 102 3.92 5.45 7.59
C SER A 102 4.44 6.87 7.81
N HIS A 103 5.76 7.09 7.66
CA HIS A 103 6.37 8.41 7.65
C HIS A 103 6.17 9.18 6.32
N GLY A 104 5.47 8.61 5.34
CA GLY A 104 5.15 9.28 4.09
C GLY A 104 4.11 10.39 4.25
N SER A 105 4.30 11.50 3.55
CA SER A 105 3.42 12.66 3.66
C SER A 105 2.18 12.52 2.77
N ILE A 106 2.34 12.08 1.52
CA ILE A 106 1.25 11.98 0.54
C ILE A 106 1.40 10.68 -0.27
N TRP A 107 0.26 10.04 -0.54
CA TRP A 107 0.15 8.88 -1.42
C TRP A 107 -0.56 9.29 -2.72
N LEU A 108 0.19 9.43 -3.81
CA LEU A 108 -0.37 9.62 -5.14
C LEU A 108 -0.66 8.26 -5.79
N LYS A 109 -1.95 7.95 -5.88
CA LYS A 109 -2.49 6.71 -6.43
C LYS A 109 -2.71 6.85 -7.93
N ARG A 110 -1.97 6.10 -8.75
CA ARG A 110 -2.08 6.05 -10.24
C ARG A 110 -3.36 5.41 -10.78
N THR A 111 -4.41 5.36 -9.97
CA THR A 111 -5.71 4.77 -10.29
C THR A 111 -6.79 5.74 -9.86
N ASP A 112 -7.98 5.57 -10.41
CA ASP A 112 -9.17 6.30 -9.97
C ASP A 112 -9.99 5.41 -9.03
N PHE A 113 -10.72 6.02 -8.10
CA PHE A 113 -11.58 5.30 -7.16
C PHE A 113 -12.68 4.51 -7.87
N VAL A 114 -13.05 4.89 -9.11
CA VAL A 114 -14.05 4.18 -9.93
C VAL A 114 -13.60 2.76 -10.31
N PHE A 115 -12.29 2.48 -10.35
CA PHE A 115 -11.76 1.17 -10.72
C PHE A 115 -11.52 0.22 -9.55
N ASP A 116 -11.66 0.72 -8.32
CA ASP A 116 -11.42 -0.05 -7.11
C ASP A 116 -12.73 -0.19 -6.31
N TYR A 117 -12.82 -1.22 -5.49
CA TYR A 117 -13.99 -1.42 -4.63
C TYR A 117 -14.08 -0.34 -3.56
N PRO A 118 -15.29 0.03 -3.11
CA PRO A 118 -15.45 1.05 -2.08
C PRO A 118 -14.76 0.60 -0.79
N MET A 119 -13.76 1.36 -0.37
CA MET A 119 -12.98 1.12 0.84
C MET A 119 -12.64 2.45 1.54
N PRO A 120 -12.35 2.42 2.86
CA PRO A 120 -11.88 3.59 3.57
C PRO A 120 -10.57 4.13 2.99
N VAL A 121 -10.52 5.44 2.74
CA VAL A 121 -9.33 6.13 2.25
C VAL A 121 -8.97 7.29 3.17
N MET A 122 -7.68 7.50 3.38
CA MET A 122 -7.19 8.58 4.24
C MET A 122 -7.02 9.88 3.44
N PRO A 123 -7.13 11.07 4.08
CA PRO A 123 -7.04 12.35 3.37
C PRO A 123 -5.70 12.59 2.67
N ASN A 124 -4.63 11.93 3.09
CA ASN A 124 -3.32 11.99 2.44
C ASN A 124 -3.18 11.05 1.22
N MET A 125 -4.23 10.28 0.88
CA MET A 125 -4.28 9.43 -0.31
C MET A 125 -5.05 10.13 -1.42
N ILE A 126 -4.34 10.53 -2.48
CA ILE A 126 -4.88 11.30 -3.59
C ILE A 126 -4.87 10.43 -4.84
N PHE A 127 -6.05 10.21 -5.41
CA PHE A 127 -6.25 9.49 -6.66
C PHE A 127 -5.94 10.40 -7.84
N ILE A 128 -4.94 10.02 -8.63
CA ILE A 128 -4.48 10.70 -9.84
C ILE A 128 -4.71 9.79 -11.05
N GLY A 129 -5.95 9.31 -11.20
CA GLY A 129 -6.40 8.60 -12.39
C GLY A 129 -6.28 9.47 -13.65
N GLY A 130 -6.25 8.84 -14.82
CA GLY A 130 -6.26 9.58 -16.10
C GLY A 130 -4.97 10.29 -16.48
N ILE A 131 -3.89 10.19 -15.69
CA ILE A 131 -2.58 10.81 -16.01
C ILE A 131 -1.95 10.33 -17.33
N ASN A 132 -2.37 9.17 -17.82
CA ASN A 132 -1.89 8.60 -19.10
C ASN A 132 -2.77 9.01 -20.29
N CYS A 133 -3.86 9.75 -20.07
CA CYS A 133 -4.71 10.22 -21.16
C CYS A 133 -3.99 11.36 -21.91
N GLY A 134 -3.72 11.15 -23.20
CA GLY A 134 -3.25 12.23 -24.06
C GLY A 134 -4.35 13.26 -24.31
N GLN A 135 -3.98 14.52 -24.52
CA GLN A 135 -4.92 15.50 -25.06
C GLN A 135 -5.45 14.99 -26.40
N LYS A 136 -6.77 15.02 -26.59
CA LYS A 136 -7.33 14.97 -27.95
C LYS A 136 -6.75 16.19 -28.70
N LYS A 137 -5.92 15.93 -29.70
CA LYS A 137 -5.54 16.94 -30.69
C LYS A 137 -6.77 17.44 -31.42
#